data_AF-A0A966CF25-F1
#
_entry.id   AF-A0A966CF25-F1
#
_cell.length_a   1.000
_cell.length_b   1.000
_cell.length_c   1.000
_cell.angle_alpha   90.00
_cell.angle_beta   90.00
_cell.angle_gamma   90.00
#
_symmetry.space_group_name_H-M   'P 1'
#
loop_
_entity.id
_entity.type
_entity.pdbx_description
1 polymer ?
#
loop_
_entity_poly.entity_id
_entity_poly.type
_entity_poly.pdbx_seq_one_letter_code
_entity_poly.pdbx_strand_id
1 'polypeptide(L)' 'MIIQVKAKTQSKKESIEKISNNTYQIFLHETPEKGKANKALIKLLADNFNISPSRVKIISGLKSKNKVINIDK' A
#
# COMPACT_ATOMS: atom_id res chain seq x y z
N MET A 1 -9.57 -8.93 -5.25
CA MET A 1 -8.67 -8.46 -6.34
C MET A 1 -7.23 -8.40 -5.86
N ILE A 2 -6.25 -8.67 -6.74
CA ILE A 2 -4.82 -8.63 -6.40
C ILE A 2 -4.14 -7.50 -7.17
N ILE A 3 -3.43 -6.64 -6.45
CA ILE A 3 -2.67 -5.53 -7.01
C ILE A 3 -1.21 -5.58 -6.54
N GLN A 4 -0.32 -5.07 -7.38
CA GLN A 4 1.08 -4.83 -7.05
C GLN A 4 1.24 -3.38 -6.61
N VAL A 5 1.93 -3.18 -5.50
CA VAL A 5 2.14 -1.88 -4.90
C VAL A 5 3.61 -1.65 -4.63
N LYS A 6 4.15 -0.55 -5.13
CA LYS A 6 5.50 -0.08 -4.87
C LYS A 6 5.45 1.00 -3.80
N ALA A 7 5.76 0.62 -2.57
CA ALA A 7 5.77 1.52 -1.42
C ALA A 7 7.09 2.32 -1.38
N LYS A 8 6.98 3.64 -1.52
CA LYS A 8 8.05 4.63 -1.34
C LYS A 8 7.84 5.32 0.02
N THR A 9 8.51 4.80 1.03
CA THR A 9 8.53 5.36 2.39
C THR A 9 9.43 6.61 2.47
N GLN A 10 9.31 7.39 3.55
CA GLN A 10 10.05 8.64 3.77
C GLN A 10 9.78 9.74 2.74
N SER A 11 8.57 9.76 2.19
CA SER A 11 8.16 10.78 1.24
C SER A 11 7.61 12.01 1.96
N LYS A 12 7.90 13.21 1.46
CA LYS A 12 7.36 14.45 2.06
C LYS A 12 5.83 14.53 2.00
N LYS A 13 5.20 13.80 1.09
CA LYS A 13 3.74 13.77 0.88
C LYS A 13 3.26 12.34 0.67
N GLU A 14 2.01 12.10 1.05
CA GLU A 14 1.29 10.86 0.80
C GLU A 14 0.55 10.96 -0.54
N SER A 15 0.77 10.01 -1.44
CA SER A 15 0.13 10.03 -2.77
C SER A 15 0.09 8.63 -3.38
N ILE A 16 -0.95 8.37 -4.18
CA ILE A 16 -1.10 7.13 -4.96
C ILE A 16 -0.96 7.47 -6.43
N GLU A 17 -0.01 6.85 -7.10
CA GLU A 17 0.16 6.91 -8.54
C GLU A 17 -0.14 5.54 -9.15
N LYS A 18 -0.97 5.49 -10.18
CA LYS A 18 -1.17 4.25 -10.95
C LYS A 18 -0.12 4.20 -12.07
N ILE A 19 0.81 3.27 -11.99
CA ILE A 19 1.86 3.08 -13.01
C ILE A 19 1.36 2.19 -14.15
N SER A 20 0.53 1.18 -13.85
CA SER A 20 -0.01 0.25 -14.84
C SER A 20 -1.34 -0.34 -14.38
N ASN A 21 -1.95 -1.20 -15.20
CA ASN A 21 -3.27 -1.79 -14.94
C ASN A 21 -3.43 -2.36 -13.51
N ASN A 22 -2.45 -3.11 -13.01
CA ASN A 22 -2.44 -3.68 -11.66
C ASN A 22 -1.27 -3.20 -10.78
N THR A 23 -0.53 -2.18 -11.21
CA THR A 23 0.67 -1.71 -10.50
C THR A 23 0.49 -0.26 -10.05
N TYR A 24 0.60 -0.06 -8.75
CA TYR A 24 0.47 1.24 -8.10
C TYR A 24 1.76 1.60 -7.39
N GLN A 25 2.12 2.86 -7.38
CA GLN A 25 3.20 3.42 -6.59
C GLN A 25 2.61 4.31 -5.51
N ILE A 26 2.92 3.99 -4.26
CA ILE A 26 2.36 4.70 -3.11
C ILE A 26 3.49 5.35 -2.35
N PHE A 27 3.40 6.66 -2.22
CA PHE A 27 4.28 7.46 -1.41
C PHE A 27 3.69 7.52 -0.02
N LEU A 28 4.50 7.10 0.96
CA LEU A 28 4.15 7.11 2.37
C LEU A 28 5.11 8.03 3.08
N HIS A 29 4.57 8.86 3.96
CA HIS A 29 5.39 9.66 4.85
C HIS A 29 6.10 8.79 5.89
N GLU A 30 5.39 7.77 6.40
CA GLU A 30 5.90 6.91 7.46
C GLU A 30 7.12 6.08 7.04
N THR A 31 8.00 5.85 8.01
CA THR A 31 9.15 4.95 7.85
C THR A 31 8.69 3.49 7.82
N PRO A 32 9.44 2.58 7.18
CA PRO A 32 9.14 1.14 7.21
C PRO A 32 9.40 0.50 8.58
N GLU A 33 9.87 1.28 9.55
CA GLU A 33 10.22 0.82 10.89
C GLU A 33 8.98 0.34 11.65
N LYS A 34 9.12 -0.81 12.32
CA LYS A 34 8.06 -1.44 13.15
C LYS A 34 6.71 -1.62 12.42
N GLY A 35 6.70 -1.70 11.08
CA GLY A 35 5.49 -1.92 10.30
C GLY A 35 4.55 -0.71 10.17
N LYS A 36 5.01 0.50 10.54
CA LYS A 36 4.24 1.74 10.38
C LYS A 36 3.82 1.99 8.94
N ALA A 37 4.77 1.93 8.00
CA ALA A 37 4.47 2.02 6.57
C ALA A 37 3.40 1.01 6.10
N ASN A 38 3.36 -0.21 6.64
CA ASN A 38 2.34 -1.19 6.24
C ASN A 38 0.94 -0.76 6.71
N LYS A 39 0.83 -0.22 7.94
CA LYS A 39 -0.44 0.30 8.46
C LYS A 39 -0.92 1.52 7.67
N ALA A 40 -0.02 2.47 7.40
CA ALA A 40 -0.31 3.63 6.57
C ALA A 40 -0.78 3.20 5.18
N LEU A 41 -0.07 2.26 4.55
CA LEU A 41 -0.43 1.72 3.23
C LEU A 41 -1.83 1.12 3.20
N ILE A 42 -2.15 0.27 4.18
CA ILE A 42 -3.47 -0.37 4.31
C ILE A 42 -4.55 0.70 4.47
N LYS A 43 -4.32 1.70 5.31
CA LYS A 43 -5.29 2.77 5.57
C LYS A 43 -5.55 3.63 4.32
N LEU A 44 -4.49 3.96 3.60
CA LEU A 44 -4.54 4.78 2.39
C LEU A 44 -5.24 4.04 1.24
N LEU A 45 -4.96 2.73 1.09
CA LEU A 45 -5.67 1.88 0.13
C LEU A 45 -7.14 1.68 0.51
N ALA A 46 -7.42 1.43 1.78
CA ALA A 46 -8.78 1.25 2.28
C ALA A 46 -9.65 2.48 1.99
N ASP A 47 -9.12 3.68 2.23
CA ASP A 47 -9.78 4.95 1.93
C ASP A 47 -10.03 5.13 0.43
N ASN A 48 -8.99 4.90 -0.39
CA ASN A 48 -9.07 5.05 -1.85
C ASN A 48 -10.08 4.09 -2.50
N PHE A 49 -10.14 2.84 -2.02
CA PHE A 49 -11.07 1.83 -2.53
C PHE A 49 -12.42 1.81 -1.79
N ASN A 50 -12.59 2.68 -0.79
CA ASN A 50 -13.78 2.79 0.07
C ASN A 50 -14.20 1.45 0.70
N ILE A 51 -13.23 0.75 1.31
CA ILE A 51 -13.42 -0.56 1.96
C ILE A 51 -12.79 -0.56 3.35
N SER A 52 -13.17 -1.53 4.17
CA SER A 52 -12.56 -1.68 5.50
C SER A 52 -11.08 -2.10 5.40
N PRO A 53 -10.18 -1.56 6.25
CA PRO A 53 -8.76 -1.94 6.25
C PRO A 53 -8.54 -3.42 6.51
N SER A 54 -9.46 -4.09 7.22
CA SER A 54 -9.42 -5.55 7.44
C SER A 54 -9.52 -6.37 6.14
N ARG A 55 -10.09 -5.79 5.09
CA ARG A 55 -10.20 -6.41 3.75
C ARG A 55 -8.98 -6.17 2.87
N VAL A 56 -8.01 -5.37 3.33
CA VAL A 56 -6.75 -5.13 2.64
C VAL A 56 -5.65 -5.94 3.33
N LYS A 57 -5.16 -6.97 2.66
CA LYS A 57 -4.10 -7.84 3.18
C LYS A 57 -2.87 -7.83 2.28
N ILE A 58 -1.70 -7.69 2.91
CA ILE A 58 -0.42 -7.84 2.22
C ILE A 58 -0.14 -9.34 2.11
N ILE A 59 -0.21 -9.88 0.89
CA ILE A 59 0.07 -11.30 0.63
C ILE A 59 1.58 -11.54 0.53
N SER A 60 2.32 -10.61 -0.08
CA SER A 60 3.76 -10.75 -0.26
C SER A 60 4.48 -9.41 -0.23
N GLY A 61 5.79 -9.45 0.01
CA GLY A 61 6.63 -8.25 0.08
C GLY A 61 6.56 -7.48 1.40
N LEU A 62 6.25 -8.12 2.52
CA LEU A 62 6.26 -7.48 3.86
C LEU A 62 7.55 -6.71 4.14
N LYS A 63 8.71 -7.24 3.73
CA LYS A 63 10.04 -6.61 3.86
C LYS A 63 10.53 -5.89 2.59
N SER A 64 9.79 -5.96 1.48
CA SER A 64 10.18 -5.37 0.20
C SER A 64 9.44 -4.07 -0.10
N LYS A 65 10.05 -3.25 -0.96
CA LYS A 65 9.41 -2.04 -1.52
C LYS A 65 8.29 -2.41 -2.49
N ASN A 66 8.45 -3.50 -3.24
CA ASN A 66 7.39 -4.10 -4.04
C ASN A 66 6.59 -5.09 -3.18
N LYS A 67 5.30 -4.82 -3.05
CA LYS A 67 4.34 -5.57 -2.23
C LYS A 67 3.21 -6.07 -3.11
N VAL A 68 2.69 -7.25 -2.80
CA VAL A 68 1.48 -7.78 -3.42
C VAL A 68 0.37 -7.68 -2.39
N ILE A 69 -0.67 -6.95 -2.73
CA ILE A 69 -1.79 -6.66 -1.84
C ILE A 69 -3.05 -7.26 -2.44
N ASN A 70 -3.74 -8.01 -1.62
CA ASN A 70 -5.06 -8.50 -1.93
C ASN A 70 -6.09 -7.63 -1.23
N ILE A 71 -7.04 -7.21 -2.04
CA ILE A 71 -8.15 -6.39 -1.64
C ILE A 71 -9.39 -7.22 -1.84
N ASP A 72 -10.00 -7.66 -0.74
CA ASP A 72 -11.30 -8.33 -0.75
C ASP A 72 -12.39 -7.26 -0.87
N LYS A 73 -13.18 -7.27 -1.95
CA LYS A 73 -14.18 -6.21 -2.21
C LYS A 73 -15.57 -6.74 -1.93
#